data_AF-A0A7W8JSF9-F1
#
_entry.id   AF-A0A7W8JSF9-F1
#
_cell.length_a   1.000
_cell.length_b   1.000
_cell.length_c   1.000
_cell.angle_alpha   90.00
_cell.angle_beta   90.00
_cell.angle_gamma   90.00
#
_symmetry.space_group_name_H-M   'P 1'
#
loop_
_entity.id
_entity.type
_entity.pdbx_description
1 polymer ?
#
loop_
_entity_poly.entity_id
_entity_poly.type
_entity_poly.pdbx_seq_one_letter_code
_entity_poly.pdbx_strand_id
1 'polypeptide(L)'
;MKNKKHWAYTGGSISVALLVPAGTKSGDLVKLGADGLYGHAETDQATADMVSKGTAPQGLVENQATVFLPGIVESIGVPAAAIAAVATFGKVYLKADKTYGAAPADGLHIGYKLNATTIALRAN
;
A
#
# COMPACT_ATOMS: atom_id res chain seq x y z
N MET A 1 -4.99 -18.26 11.69
CA MET A 1 -4.20 -17.97 10.47
C MET A 1 -3.27 -19.15 10.18
N LYS A 2 -3.65 -20.08 9.30
CA LYS A 2 -2.86 -21.31 9.00
C LYS A 2 -1.72 -21.09 7.98
N ASN A 3 -1.62 -19.92 7.34
CA ASN A 3 -0.69 -19.67 6.23
C ASN A 3 0.61 -18.93 6.61
N LYS A 4 0.89 -18.66 7.90
CA LYS A 4 2.11 -17.95 8.33
C LYS A 4 3.36 -18.84 8.47
N LYS A 5 3.29 -20.13 8.12
CA LYS A 5 4.31 -21.15 8.44
C LYS A 5 5.68 -20.91 7.77
N HIS A 6 5.76 -20.07 6.74
CA HIS A 6 6.99 -19.79 5.98
C HIS A 6 7.45 -18.33 6.08
N TRP A 7 7.01 -17.58 7.09
CA TRP A 7 7.37 -16.17 7.22
C TRP A 7 8.50 -15.97 8.22
N ALA A 8 9.54 -15.28 7.79
CA ALA A 8 10.55 -14.68 8.67
C ALA A 8 10.35 -13.16 8.63
N TYR A 9 10.01 -12.55 9.76
CA TYR A 9 9.97 -11.09 9.87
C TYR A 9 11.40 -10.55 9.84
N THR A 10 11.77 -9.85 8.77
CA THR A 10 13.12 -9.32 8.55
C THR A 10 13.30 -7.90 9.10
N GLY A 11 12.27 -7.30 9.71
CA GLY A 11 12.23 -5.88 10.03
C GLY A 11 11.84 -5.01 8.82
N GLY A 12 11.22 -3.85 9.08
CA GLY A 12 10.87 -2.86 8.06
C GLY A 12 9.62 -3.17 7.23
N SER A 13 8.46 -3.12 7.87
CA SER A 13 7.16 -3.34 7.22
C SER A 13 6.05 -2.57 7.93
N ILE A 14 5.01 -2.18 7.20
CA ILE A 14 3.78 -1.61 7.76
C ILE A 14 2.57 -2.46 7.33
N SER A 15 1.53 -2.47 8.16
CA SER A 15 0.21 -2.97 7.80
C SER A 15 -0.74 -1.80 7.66
N VAL A 16 -1.33 -1.64 6.47
CA VAL A 16 -2.18 -0.49 6.14
C VAL A 16 -3.46 -0.93 5.43
N ALA A 17 -4.55 -0.23 5.68
CA ALA A 17 -5.81 -0.44 4.97
C ALA A 17 -5.68 0.11 3.53
N LEU A 18 -5.75 -0.76 2.53
CA LEU A 18 -5.58 -0.41 1.12
C LEU A 18 -6.70 -0.99 0.27
N LEU A 19 -7.01 -0.31 -0.83
CA LEU A 19 -7.85 -0.87 -1.89
C LEU A 19 -7.15 -2.10 -2.48
N VAL A 20 -7.89 -3.20 -2.57
CA VAL A 20 -7.40 -4.48 -3.09
C VAL A 20 -8.31 -5.01 -4.20
N PRO A 21 -7.83 -5.91 -5.06
CA PRO A 21 -8.68 -6.56 -6.06
C PRO A 21 -9.91 -7.23 -5.45
N ALA A 22 -10.98 -7.31 -6.22
CA ALA A 22 -12.22 -7.95 -5.80
C ALA A 22 -11.97 -9.41 -5.41
N GLY A 23 -12.49 -9.82 -4.25
CA GLY A 23 -12.40 -11.19 -3.76
C GLY A 23 -11.10 -11.56 -3.04
N THR A 24 -10.19 -10.61 -2.81
CA THR A 24 -8.97 -10.84 -1.99
C THR A 24 -9.31 -11.45 -0.64
N LYS A 25 -8.57 -12.50 -0.27
CA LYS A 25 -8.70 -13.24 0.99
C LYS A 25 -7.47 -13.07 1.87
N SER A 26 -7.66 -13.20 3.18
CA SER A 26 -6.56 -13.27 4.12
C SER A 26 -5.61 -14.41 3.75
N GLY A 27 -4.33 -14.10 3.54
CA GLY A 27 -3.34 -15.06 3.05
C GLY A 27 -2.84 -14.78 1.64
N ASP A 28 -3.60 -14.00 0.85
CA ASP A 28 -3.28 -13.74 -0.54
C ASP A 28 -2.10 -12.78 -0.69
N LEU A 29 -1.28 -13.03 -1.71
CA LEU A 29 -0.38 -12.02 -2.25
C LEU A 29 -1.19 -11.05 -3.10
N VAL A 30 -1.09 -9.77 -2.77
CA VAL A 30 -1.81 -8.69 -3.43
C VAL A 30 -0.85 -7.90 -4.29
N LYS A 31 -1.10 -7.86 -5.60
CA LYS A 31 -0.43 -6.93 -6.50
C LYS A 31 -1.16 -5.59 -6.47
N LEU A 32 -0.46 -4.53 -6.06
CA LEU A 32 -0.99 -3.18 -5.94
C LEU A 32 -0.48 -2.33 -7.11
N GLY A 33 -1.38 -1.93 -8.00
CA GLY A 33 -1.05 -1.17 -9.20
C GLY A 33 -0.17 -1.93 -10.20
N ALA A 34 0.40 -1.18 -11.15
CA ALA A 34 1.23 -1.73 -12.22
C ALA A 34 2.73 -1.75 -11.87
N ASP A 35 3.17 -0.92 -10.92
CA ASP A 35 4.59 -0.60 -10.73
C ASP A 35 5.34 -1.57 -9.80
N GLY A 36 4.75 -2.73 -9.50
CA GLY A 36 5.41 -3.79 -8.77
C GLY A 36 5.42 -3.63 -7.25
N LEU A 37 4.47 -2.87 -6.69
CA LEU A 37 4.18 -2.93 -5.27
C LEU A 37 3.39 -4.21 -4.98
N TYR A 38 3.93 -5.06 -4.11
CA TYR A 38 3.27 -6.26 -3.64
C TYR A 38 3.08 -6.20 -2.13
N GLY A 39 1.97 -6.73 -1.66
CA GLY A 39 1.68 -6.89 -0.25
C GLY A 39 1.06 -8.26 0.02
N HIS A 40 0.77 -8.49 1.29
CA HIS A 40 0.06 -9.66 1.76
C HIS A 40 -1.22 -9.22 2.47
N ALA A 41 -2.37 -9.74 2.06
CA ALA A 41 -3.65 -9.45 2.71
C ALA A 41 -3.74 -10.14 4.08
N GLU A 42 -3.75 -9.36 5.16
CA GLU A 42 -3.94 -9.87 6.52
C GLU A 42 -5.41 -10.07 6.89
N THR A 43 -6.32 -9.47 6.12
CA THR A 43 -7.77 -9.64 6.23
C THR A 43 -8.36 -9.95 4.86
N ASP A 44 -9.59 -10.47 4.85
CA ASP A 44 -10.41 -10.48 3.65
C ASP A 44 -10.72 -9.04 3.20
N GLN A 45 -11.01 -8.87 1.91
CA GLN A 45 -11.57 -7.63 1.38
C GLN A 45 -12.94 -7.35 2.05
N ALA A 46 -13.10 -6.16 2.62
CA ALA A 46 -14.35 -5.67 3.16
C ALA A 46 -15.37 -5.45 2.04
N THR A 47 -16.45 -6.22 2.05
CA THR A 47 -17.56 -6.07 1.10
C THR A 47 -18.54 -5.00 1.58
N ALA A 48 -19.38 -4.47 0.69
CA ALA A 48 -20.44 -3.52 1.04
C ALA A 48 -21.39 -4.08 2.14
N ASP A 49 -21.68 -5.38 2.08
CA ASP A 49 -22.49 -6.08 3.07
C ASP A 49 -21.81 -6.09 4.46
N MET A 50 -20.50 -6.35 4.51
CA MET A 50 -19.75 -6.33 5.77
C MET A 50 -19.69 -4.93 6.37
N VAL A 51 -19.49 -3.89 5.55
CA VAL A 51 -19.44 -2.50 6.01
C VAL A 51 -20.80 -2.06 6.53
N SER A 52 -21.88 -2.32 5.78
CA SER A 52 -23.24 -1.95 6.19
C SER A 52 -23.71 -2.67 7.46
N LYS A 53 -23.28 -3.92 7.67
CA LYS A 53 -23.57 -4.70 8.88
C LYS A 53 -22.60 -4.45 10.04
N GLY A 54 -21.57 -3.63 9.85
CA GLY A 54 -20.53 -3.41 10.86
C GLY A 54 -19.70 -4.64 11.21
N THR A 55 -19.63 -5.63 10.30
CA THR A 55 -18.82 -6.86 10.45
C THR A 55 -17.51 -6.81 9.66
N ALA A 56 -17.25 -5.71 8.95
CA ALA A 56 -15.95 -5.45 8.34
C ALA A 56 -14.85 -5.42 9.43
N PRO A 57 -13.63 -5.91 9.13
CA PRO A 57 -12.49 -5.70 10.03
C PRO A 57 -12.35 -4.21 10.37
N GLN A 58 -12.01 -3.92 11.63
CA GLN A 58 -12.06 -2.57 12.19
C GLN A 58 -11.26 -1.57 11.34
N GLY A 59 -11.88 -0.44 11.02
CA GLY A 59 -11.24 0.65 10.27
C GLY A 59 -11.20 0.45 8.75
N LEU A 60 -11.66 -0.67 8.22
CA LEU A 60 -11.79 -0.88 6.78
C LEU A 60 -13.09 -0.27 6.24
N VAL A 61 -12.97 0.38 5.09
CA VAL A 61 -14.11 0.74 4.24
C VAL A 61 -14.26 -0.25 3.09
N GLU A 62 -15.32 -0.11 2.31
CA GLU A 62 -15.62 -0.99 1.20
C GLU A 62 -14.44 -1.14 0.23
N ASN A 63 -14.21 -2.36 -0.25
CA ASN A 63 -13.15 -2.76 -1.17
C ASN A 63 -11.73 -2.69 -0.61
N GLN A 64 -11.56 -2.47 0.70
CA GLN A 64 -10.25 -2.50 1.35
C GLN A 64 -9.96 -3.82 2.06
N ALA A 65 -8.67 -4.12 2.21
CA ALA A 65 -8.15 -5.08 3.17
C ALA A 65 -6.99 -4.45 3.94
N THR A 66 -6.68 -4.96 5.14
CA THR A 66 -5.40 -4.67 5.77
C THR A 66 -4.32 -5.42 5.00
N VAL A 67 -3.38 -4.69 4.42
CA VAL A 67 -2.29 -5.25 3.62
C VAL A 67 -0.97 -4.99 4.33
N PHE A 68 -0.26 -6.07 4.62
CA PHE A 68 1.13 -6.04 5.06
C PHE A 68 2.03 -5.73 3.85
N LEU A 69 2.83 -4.68 3.94
CA LEU A 69 3.75 -4.23 2.90
C LEU A 69 5.19 -4.57 3.30
N PRO A 70 5.76 -5.68 2.79
CA PRO A 70 7.15 -6.03 3.06
C PRO A 70 8.10 -5.00 2.43
N GLY A 71 9.14 -4.62 3.16
CA GLY A 71 10.15 -3.67 2.68
C GLY A 71 9.68 -2.22 2.64
N ILE A 72 8.50 -1.90 3.21
CA ILE A 72 8.06 -0.53 3.46
C ILE A 72 8.22 -0.22 4.94
N VAL A 73 9.09 0.73 5.28
CA VAL A 73 9.45 1.00 6.68
C VAL A 73 8.52 2.01 7.35
N GLU A 74 7.95 2.92 6.55
CA GLU A 74 7.17 4.05 7.03
C GLU A 74 6.20 4.53 5.96
N SER A 75 5.12 5.18 6.37
CA SER A 75 4.29 6.01 5.50
C SER A 75 4.34 7.46 5.94
N ILE A 76 4.54 8.39 5.01
CA ILE A 76 4.57 9.83 5.28
C ILE A 76 3.41 10.55 4.61
N GLY A 77 2.88 11.57 5.27
CA GLY A 77 1.90 12.49 4.71
C GLY A 77 2.57 13.55 3.83
N VAL A 78 2.00 13.81 2.65
CA VAL A 78 2.45 14.85 1.72
C VAL A 78 1.25 15.60 1.13
N PRO A 79 1.40 16.87 0.73
CA PRO A 79 0.34 17.61 0.05
C PRO A 79 -0.12 16.88 -1.23
N ALA A 80 -1.43 16.79 -1.46
CA ALA A 80 -1.98 16.04 -2.58
C ALA A 80 -1.46 16.52 -3.95
N ALA A 81 -1.30 17.83 -4.10
CA ALA A 81 -0.75 18.45 -5.31
C ALA A 81 0.68 17.99 -5.61
N ALA A 82 1.48 17.67 -4.59
CA ALA A 82 2.88 17.30 -4.76
C ALA A 82 3.07 15.91 -5.39
N ILE A 83 2.09 15.02 -5.27
CA ILE A 83 2.11 13.65 -5.83
C ILE A 83 0.92 13.39 -6.76
N ALA A 84 0.27 14.44 -7.27
CA ALA A 84 -0.89 14.31 -8.14
C ALA A 84 -0.58 13.56 -9.44
N ALA A 85 0.62 13.78 -9.99
CA ALA A 85 1.09 13.14 -11.23
C ALA A 85 1.44 11.65 -11.07
N VAL A 86 1.60 11.15 -9.84
CA VAL A 86 1.90 9.74 -9.57
C VAL A 86 0.58 8.97 -9.52
N ALA A 87 0.48 7.86 -10.25
CA ALA A 87 -0.68 6.98 -10.18
C ALA A 87 -0.81 6.34 -8.79
N THR A 88 -2.03 5.93 -8.40
CA THR A 88 -2.21 5.15 -7.17
C THR A 88 -1.39 3.86 -7.23
N PHE A 89 -0.62 3.59 -6.18
CA PHE A 89 0.39 2.52 -6.11
C PHE A 89 1.55 2.66 -7.11
N GLY A 90 1.68 3.81 -7.76
CA GLY A 90 2.80 4.12 -8.64
C GLY A 90 4.07 4.46 -7.88
N LYS A 91 5.22 4.28 -8.53
CA LYS A 91 6.53 4.65 -7.97
C LYS A 91 6.66 6.15 -7.81
N VAL A 92 7.25 6.55 -6.68
CA VAL A 92 7.55 7.94 -6.35
C VAL A 92 9.05 8.13 -6.40
N TYR A 93 9.47 9.15 -7.15
CA TYR A 93 10.87 9.53 -7.32
C TYR A 93 11.13 10.87 -6.64
N LEU A 94 12.20 10.99 -5.86
CA LEU A 94 12.63 12.23 -5.22
C LEU A 94 13.58 12.98 -6.14
N LYS A 95 13.19 14.20 -6.53
CA LYS A 95 13.99 15.10 -7.34
C LYS A 95 15.06 15.81 -6.52
N ALA A 96 16.06 16.38 -7.19
CA ALA A 96 17.14 17.13 -6.55
C ALA A 96 16.62 18.37 -5.78
N ASP A 97 15.56 19.01 -6.29
CA ASP A 97 14.88 20.16 -5.67
C ASP A 97 13.92 19.78 -4.53
N LYS A 98 13.93 18.50 -4.11
CA LYS A 98 13.06 17.92 -3.06
C LYS A 98 11.58 17.82 -3.42
N THR A 99 11.21 18.03 -4.69
CA THR A 99 9.87 17.69 -5.18
C THR A 99 9.76 16.21 -5.57
N TYR A 100 8.54 15.74 -5.86
CA TYR A 100 8.27 14.36 -6.23
C TYR A 100 8.00 14.24 -7.73
N GLY A 101 8.43 13.11 -8.30
CA GLY A 101 8.23 12.72 -9.69
C GLY A 101 7.63 11.33 -9.82
N ALA A 102 7.23 11.00 -11.05
CA ALA A 102 6.56 9.75 -11.41
C ALA A 102 7.40 8.87 -12.34
N ALA A 103 8.57 9.35 -12.78
CA ALA A 103 9.45 8.63 -13.70
C ALA A 103 10.87 8.49 -13.15
N PRO A 104 11.62 7.45 -13.56
CA PRO A 104 13.05 7.30 -13.22
C PRO A 104 13.90 8.53 -13.55
N ALA A 105 13.57 9.25 -14.62
CA ALA A 105 14.28 10.47 -15.02
C ALA A 105 14.13 11.62 -14.01
N ASP A 106 13.13 11.57 -13.13
CA ASP A 106 12.91 12.59 -12.10
C ASP A 106 13.89 12.47 -10.93
N GLY A 107 14.48 11.30 -10.66
CA GLY A 107 15.46 11.12 -9.58
C GLY A 107 15.46 9.74 -8.94
N LEU A 108 15.69 9.71 -7.62
CA LEU A 108 15.82 8.46 -6.86
C LEU A 108 14.45 7.87 -6.53
N HIS A 109 14.23 6.59 -6.80
CA HIS A 109 13.02 5.88 -6.35
C HIS A 109 13.04 5.75 -4.81
N ILE A 110 12.09 6.40 -4.15
CA ILE A 110 11.99 6.43 -2.67
C ILE A 110 10.82 5.60 -2.12
N GLY A 111 9.92 5.11 -2.96
CA GLY A 111 8.73 4.39 -2.50
C GLY A 111 7.56 4.47 -3.45
N TYR A 112 6.35 4.29 -2.90
CA TYR A 112 5.12 4.19 -3.68
C TYR A 112 4.02 5.11 -3.13
N LYS A 113 3.16 5.62 -4.02
CA LYS A 113 1.96 6.36 -3.60
C LYS A 113 0.90 5.41 -3.06
N LEU A 114 0.45 5.58 -1.82
CA LEU A 114 -0.62 4.75 -1.25
C LEU A 114 -2.01 5.31 -1.53
N ASN A 115 -2.18 6.62 -1.43
CA ASN A 115 -3.44 7.33 -1.66
C ASN A 115 -3.13 8.78 -2.10
N ALA A 116 -4.13 9.66 -2.09
CA ALA A 116 -3.98 11.04 -2.56
C ALA A 116 -2.91 11.86 -1.79
N THR A 117 -2.60 11.52 -0.54
CA THR A 117 -1.77 12.32 0.37
C THR A 117 -0.66 11.54 1.05
N THR A 118 -0.38 10.31 0.64
CA THR A 118 0.52 9.41 1.38
C THR A 118 1.49 8.69 0.47
N ILE A 119 2.77 8.68 0.88
CA ILE A 119 3.84 7.89 0.28
C ILE A 119 4.26 6.81 1.27
N ALA A 120 4.37 5.57 0.81
CA ALA A 120 5.03 4.46 1.49
C ALA A 120 6.53 4.49 1.17
N LEU A 121 7.38 4.74 2.16
CA LEU A 121 8.82 4.78 2.02
C LEU A 121 9.41 3.37 2.09
N ARG A 122 10.22 3.02 1.09
CA ARG A 122 10.92 1.73 1.07
C ARG A 122 12.08 1.69 2.07
N ALA A 123 12.38 0.51 2.59
CA ALA A 123 13.71 0.20 3.08
C ALA A 123 14.70 0.34 1.91
N ASN A 124 15.81 1.04 2.14
CA ASN A 124 16.91 1.13 1.17
C ASN A 124 17.88 -0.04 1.36
#